data_AF-A0A5C5WDN0-F1
#
_entry.id   AF-A0A5C5WDN0-F1
#
_cell.length_a   1.000
_cell.length_b   1.000
_cell.length_c   1.000
_cell.angle_alpha   90.00
_cell.angle_beta   90.00
_cell.angle_gamma   90.00
#
_symmetry.space_group_name_H-M   'P 1'
#
loop_
_entity.id
_entity.type
_entity.pdbx_description
1 polymer ?
#
loop_
_entity_poly.entity_id
_entity_poly.type
_entity_poly.pdbx_seq_one_letter_code
_entity_poly.pdbx_strand_id
1 'polypeptide(L)'
;MDCDQAFAALTRGPLTGHAVEDASVLEHLVGCESCLRLAEALRPAPELFHEALRKPSAEPLPAFAPREEAVAALLRGANGGTGRLSAGPLRLYRRAAPPARRTWTAGRRIQATAPPAHTHEVPTLFERIAAVMILAASATLSMGALAWGVALALRWWNL
;
A
#
# COMPACT_ATOMS: atom_id res chain seq x y z
N MET A 1 -8.77 -3.53 21.71
CA MET A 1 -8.24 -4.12 20.48
C MET A 1 -6.73 -3.89 20.45
N ASP A 2 -5.96 -4.93 20.13
CA ASP A 2 -4.49 -4.86 20.02
C ASP A 2 -4.04 -4.64 18.56
N CYS A 3 -2.73 -4.41 18.35
CA CYS A 3 -2.16 -4.14 17.04
C CYS A 3 -2.28 -5.34 16.08
N ASP A 4 -2.18 -6.56 16.60
CA ASP A 4 -2.25 -7.79 15.78
C ASP A 4 -3.66 -8.03 15.26
N GLN A 5 -4.68 -7.78 16.09
CA GLN A 5 -6.08 -7.79 15.68
C GLN A 5 -6.36 -6.71 14.63
N ALA A 6 -5.74 -5.53 14.74
CA ALA A 6 -5.89 -4.45 13.76
C ALA A 6 -5.27 -4.82 12.42
N PHE A 7 -4.07 -5.39 12.47
CA PHE A 7 -3.40 -5.91 11.29
C PHE A 7 -4.23 -7.01 10.60
N ALA A 8 -4.74 -7.97 11.36
CA ALA A 8 -5.56 -9.05 10.83
C ALA A 8 -6.88 -8.55 10.22
N ALA A 9 -7.48 -7.50 10.80
CA ALA A 9 -8.68 -6.87 10.24
C ALA A 9 -8.38 -6.14 8.92
N LEU A 10 -7.31 -5.34 8.88
CA LEU A 10 -6.90 -4.59 7.69
C LEU A 10 -6.55 -5.48 6.49
N THR A 11 -6.04 -6.68 6.74
CA THR A 11 -5.58 -7.62 5.68
C THR A 11 -6.66 -8.57 5.19
N ARG A 12 -7.78 -8.73 5.90
CA ARG A 12 -8.89 -9.61 5.49
C ARG A 12 -9.73 -9.06 4.34
N GLY A 13 -9.61 -7.78 4.03
CA GLY A 13 -10.34 -7.15 2.94
C GLY A 13 -10.75 -5.72 3.28
N PRO A 14 -11.47 -5.05 2.36
CA PRO A 14 -11.89 -3.68 2.56
C PRO A 14 -12.83 -3.58 3.77
N LEU A 15 -12.54 -2.63 4.67
CA LEU A 15 -13.45 -2.25 5.74
C LEU A 15 -14.73 -1.72 5.09
N THR A 16 -15.83 -2.44 5.28
CA THR A 16 -17.11 -2.03 4.69
C THR A 16 -17.69 -0.85 5.47
N GLY A 17 -17.40 -0.72 6.78
CA GLY A 17 -17.89 0.33 7.65
C GLY A 17 -19.27 0.00 8.24
N HIS A 18 -19.70 -1.26 8.16
CA HIS A 18 -21.03 -1.72 8.57
C HIS A 18 -20.96 -2.62 9.80
N ALA A 19 -19.78 -3.13 10.13
CA ALA A 19 -19.57 -4.08 11.21
C ALA A 19 -19.15 -3.35 12.49
N VAL A 20 -19.56 -3.89 13.64
CA VAL A 20 -19.08 -3.44 14.97
C VAL A 20 -17.55 -3.56 15.06
N GLU A 21 -16.98 -4.56 14.38
CA GLU A 21 -15.54 -4.75 14.26
C GLU A 21 -14.85 -3.56 13.58
N ASP A 22 -15.46 -2.97 12.54
CA ASP A 22 -14.90 -1.82 11.82
C ASP A 22 -14.76 -0.60 12.74
N ALA A 23 -15.71 -0.38 13.67
CA ALA A 23 -15.66 0.73 14.60
C ALA A 23 -14.47 0.61 15.58
N SER A 24 -14.22 -0.59 16.09
CA SER A 24 -13.09 -0.85 16.99
C SER A 24 -11.72 -0.68 16.30
N VAL A 25 -11.64 -1.06 15.02
CA VAL A 25 -10.44 -0.86 14.19
C VAL A 25 -10.20 0.62 13.98
N LEU A 26 -11.24 1.39 13.62
CA LEU A 26 -11.13 2.84 13.40
C LEU A 26 -10.71 3.57 14.68
N GLU A 27 -11.28 3.20 15.83
CA GLU A 27 -10.89 3.76 17.13
C GLU A 27 -9.41 3.48 17.44
N HIS A 28 -8.93 2.27 17.17
CA HIS A 28 -7.53 1.92 17.35
C HIS A 28 -6.60 2.72 16.40
N LEU A 29 -6.99 2.90 15.14
CA LEU A 29 -6.21 3.68 14.16
C LEU A 29 -6.07 5.16 14.54
N VAL A 30 -7.07 5.74 15.20
CA VAL A 30 -6.99 7.11 15.73
C VAL A 30 -5.97 7.21 16.87
N GLY A 31 -5.83 6.15 17.67
CA GLY A 31 -4.92 6.12 18.82
C GLY A 31 -3.51 5.58 18.52
N CYS A 32 -3.29 4.94 17.37
CA CYS A 32 -2.06 4.21 17.06
C CYS A 32 -1.48 4.60 15.68
N GLU A 33 -0.40 5.39 15.69
CA GLU A 33 0.23 5.88 14.45
C GLU A 33 0.85 4.76 13.59
N SER A 34 1.41 3.71 14.19
CA SER A 34 2.00 2.59 13.45
C SER A 34 0.94 1.85 12.63
N CYS A 35 -0.21 1.56 13.23
CA CYS A 35 -1.34 0.93 12.55
C CYS A 35 -1.94 1.86 11.49
N LEU A 36 -1.96 3.18 11.72
CA LEU A 36 -2.40 4.16 10.73
C LEU A 36 -1.50 4.19 9.49
N ARG A 37 -0.17 4.22 9.68
CA ARG A 37 0.80 4.14 8.57
C ARG A 37 0.64 2.85 7.79
N LEU A 38 0.38 1.75 8.48
CA LEU A 38 0.16 0.46 7.84
C LEU A 38 -1.14 0.42 7.03
N ALA A 39 -2.22 0.99 7.56
CA ALA A 39 -3.49 1.13 6.84
C ALA A 39 -3.33 1.97 5.57
N GLU A 40 -2.55 3.07 5.63
CA GLU A 40 -2.27 3.89 4.45
C GLU A 40 -1.41 3.14 3.42
N ALA A 41 -0.44 2.34 3.85
CA ALA A 41 0.37 1.50 2.97
C ALA A 41 -0.45 0.39 2.28
N LEU A 42 -1.51 -0.10 2.95
CA LEU A 42 -2.44 -1.10 2.40
C LEU A 42 -3.52 -0.47 1.51
N ARG A 43 -3.65 0.86 1.49
CA ARG A 43 -4.62 1.55 0.67
C ARG A 43 -4.31 1.22 -0.80
N PRO A 44 -5.28 0.66 -1.56
CA PRO A 44 -5.08 0.45 -2.98
C PRO A 44 -4.69 1.79 -3.61
N ALA A 45 -3.61 1.83 -4.39
CA ALA A 45 -3.20 3.01 -5.14
C ALA A 45 -3.96 3.03 -6.47
N PRO A 46 -5.18 3.62 -6.54
CA PRO A 46 -6.00 3.57 -7.75
C PRO A 46 -5.26 4.15 -8.96
N GLU A 47 -4.35 5.11 -8.74
CA GLU A 47 -3.52 5.72 -9.78
C GLU A 47 -2.64 4.68 -10.49
N LEU A 48 -2.15 3.66 -9.77
CA LEU A 48 -1.33 2.57 -10.33
C LEU A 48 -2.17 1.49 -11.02
N PHE A 49 -3.43 1.32 -10.61
CA PHE A 49 -4.31 0.30 -11.20
C PHE A 49 -4.94 0.72 -12.54
N HIS A 50 -4.82 1.99 -12.94
CA HIS A 50 -5.32 2.45 -14.24
C HIS A 50 -4.58 1.88 -15.44
N GLU A 51 -3.32 1.47 -15.30
CA GLU A 51 -2.57 0.80 -16.38
C GLU A 51 -3.02 -0.65 -16.57
N ALA A 52 -3.38 -1.34 -15.48
CA ALA A 52 -3.93 -2.70 -15.53
C ALA A 52 -5.36 -2.73 -16.07
N LEU A 53 -6.12 -1.65 -15.86
CA LEU A 53 -7.44 -1.42 -16.44
C LEU A 53 -7.31 -0.56 -17.70
N ARG A 54 -6.49 -1.00 -18.65
CA ARG A 54 -6.51 -0.47 -20.02
C ARG A 54 -7.98 -0.42 -20.44
N LYS A 55 -8.46 0.78 -20.82
CA LYS A 55 -9.82 1.11 -21.31
C LYS A 55 -10.49 -0.15 -21.82
N PRO A 56 -11.70 -0.54 -21.33
CA PRO A 56 -12.37 -1.74 -21.83
C PRO A 56 -12.33 -1.67 -23.35
N SER A 57 -11.50 -2.53 -23.95
CA SER A 57 -11.54 -2.71 -25.38
C SER A 57 -12.99 -3.05 -25.65
N ALA A 58 -13.68 -2.26 -26.46
CA ALA A 58 -15.04 -2.57 -26.87
C ALA A 58 -15.09 -3.88 -27.69
N GLU A 59 -13.91 -4.44 -27.99
CA GLU A 59 -13.76 -5.78 -28.47
C GLU A 59 -14.33 -6.76 -27.45
N PRO A 60 -15.41 -7.48 -27.79
CA PRO A 60 -15.97 -8.47 -26.89
C PRO A 60 -14.86 -9.43 -26.52
N LEU A 61 -14.60 -9.57 -25.22
CA LEU A 61 -13.75 -10.63 -24.70
C LEU A 61 -14.20 -11.93 -25.38
N PRO A 62 -13.28 -12.75 -25.90
CA PRO A 62 -13.66 -14.02 -26.51
C PRO A 62 -14.56 -14.73 -25.52
N ALA A 63 -15.80 -14.99 -25.95
CA ALA A 63 -16.78 -15.64 -25.10
C ALA A 63 -16.12 -16.92 -24.62
N PHE A 64 -15.86 -17.00 -23.31
CA PHE A 64 -15.42 -18.24 -22.71
C PHE A 64 -16.60 -19.19 -22.92
N ALA A 65 -16.58 -19.96 -24.00
CA ALA A 65 -17.51 -21.03 -24.19
C ALA A 65 -17.15 -22.02 -23.07
N PRO A 66 -17.96 -22.16 -22.02
CA PRO A 66 -17.76 -23.28 -21.13
C PRO A 66 -17.82 -24.50 -22.04
N ARG A 67 -16.73 -25.26 -22.14
CA ARG A 67 -16.79 -26.59 -22.74
C ARG A 67 -17.89 -27.28 -21.96
N GLU A 68 -19.04 -27.54 -22.58
CA GLU A 68 -20.25 -27.95 -21.86
C GLU A 68 -19.98 -29.19 -21.00
N GLU A 69 -19.03 -30.02 -21.42
CA GLU A 69 -18.47 -31.15 -20.69
C GLU A 69 -17.85 -30.77 -19.33
N ALA A 70 -17.16 -29.63 -19.23
CA ALA A 70 -16.53 -29.14 -18.01
C ALA A 70 -17.54 -28.57 -17.01
N VAL A 71 -18.56 -27.84 -17.48
CA VAL A 71 -19.66 -27.37 -16.61
C VAL A 71 -20.52 -28.56 -16.18
N ALA A 72 -20.82 -29.49 -17.07
CA ALA A 72 -21.52 -30.72 -16.72
C ALA A 72 -20.71 -31.61 -15.76
N ALA A 73 -19.38 -31.66 -15.88
CA ALA A 73 -18.51 -32.37 -14.93
C ALA A 73 -18.52 -31.71 -13.54
N LEU A 74 -18.45 -30.38 -13.46
CA LEU A 74 -18.55 -29.64 -12.20
C LEU A 74 -19.93 -29.82 -11.52
N LEU A 75 -21.01 -29.74 -12.31
CA LEU A 75 -22.37 -29.96 -11.79
C LEU A 75 -22.62 -31.42 -11.37
N ARG A 76 -22.03 -32.39 -12.07
CA ARG A 76 -22.09 -33.81 -11.67
C ARG A 76 -21.30 -34.10 -10.39
N GLY A 77 -20.14 -33.46 -10.21
CA GLY A 77 -19.35 -33.58 -8.98
C GLY A 77 -20.02 -32.93 -7.76
N ALA A 78 -20.78 -31.86 -7.96
CA ALA A 78 -21.49 -31.16 -6.88
C ALA A 78 -22.66 -31.95 -6.27
N ASN A 79 -23.26 -32.89 -7.02
CA ASN A 79 -24.38 -33.70 -6.54
C ASN A 79 -23.96 -34.88 -5.63
N GLY A 80 -22.66 -35.13 -5.45
CA GLY A 80 -22.13 -36.20 -4.60
C GLY A 80 -21.79 -35.78 -3.16
N GLY A 81 -21.90 -34.49 -2.83
CA GLY A 81 -21.51 -33.98 -1.51
C GLY A 81 -22.60 -33.09 -0.92
N THR A 82 -23.11 -33.48 0.24
CA THR A 82 -23.89 -32.63 1.15
C THR A 82 -23.05 -31.50 1.76
N GLY A 83 -22.31 -30.77 0.92
CA GLY A 83 -21.55 -29.58 1.26
C GLY A 83 -22.33 -28.36 0.80
N ARG A 84 -22.99 -27.70 1.74
CA ARG A 84 -23.84 -26.54 1.56
C ARG A 84 -23.01 -25.34 1.07
N LEU A 85 -22.75 -25.24 -0.23
CA LEU A 85 -22.29 -23.99 -0.85
C LEU A 85 -23.51 -23.10 -1.04
N SER A 86 -23.66 -22.16 -0.13
CA SER A 86 -24.60 -21.05 -0.22
C SER A 86 -24.39 -20.30 -1.54
N ALA A 87 -25.27 -20.55 -2.50
CA ALA A 87 -25.48 -19.69 -3.66
C ALA A 87 -25.95 -18.31 -3.15
N GLY A 88 -25.00 -17.41 -2.90
CA GLY A 88 -25.29 -16.01 -2.67
C GLY A 88 -25.94 -15.44 -3.94
N PRO A 89 -27.09 -14.76 -3.82
CA PRO A 89 -27.73 -14.21 -4.99
C PRO A 89 -26.87 -13.06 -5.52
N LEU A 90 -26.35 -13.20 -6.74
CA LEU A 90 -25.86 -12.09 -7.56
C LEU A 90 -27.07 -11.20 -7.92
N ARG A 91 -27.63 -10.51 -6.93
CA ARG A 91 -28.50 -9.36 -7.15
C ARG A 91 -27.60 -8.23 -7.61
N LEU A 92 -27.59 -8.04 -8.93
CA LEU A 92 -27.78 -6.74 -9.57
C LEU A 92 -27.20 -5.57 -8.75
N TYR A 93 -25.97 -5.18 -9.07
CA TYR A 93 -25.50 -3.80 -8.94
C TYR A 93 -26.39 -2.90 -9.81
N ARG A 94 -27.63 -2.67 -9.37
CA ARG A 94 -28.47 -1.59 -9.87
C ARG A 94 -28.03 -0.35 -9.11
N ARG A 95 -27.26 0.51 -9.78
CA ARG A 95 -26.95 1.88 -9.34
C ARG A 95 -28.23 2.55 -8.81
N ALA A 96 -28.32 2.69 -7.50
CA ALA A 96 -29.12 3.74 -6.89
C ALA A 96 -28.17 4.93 -6.71
N ALA A 97 -28.42 6.01 -7.44
CA ALA A 97 -27.78 7.30 -7.21
C ALA A 97 -28.06 7.75 -5.77
N PRO A 98 -27.08 8.25 -5.00
CA PRO A 98 -27.34 8.78 -3.68
C PRO A 98 -28.20 10.05 -3.78
N PRO A 99 -29.28 10.20 -2.98
CA PRO A 99 -29.95 11.47 -2.88
C PRO A 99 -29.02 12.49 -2.19
N ALA A 100 -28.89 13.63 -2.85
CA ALA A 100 -28.24 14.82 -2.33
C ALA A 100 -28.93 15.32 -1.04
N ARG A 101 -28.16 16.10 -0.28
CA ARG A 101 -28.50 16.89 0.92
C ARG A 101 -28.32 16.17 2.27
N ARG A 102 -27.08 16.17 2.75
CA ARG A 102 -26.83 16.48 4.16
C ARG A 102 -26.59 17.98 4.26
N THR A 103 -27.58 18.70 4.77
CA THR A 103 -27.40 20.08 5.21
C THR A 103 -26.47 20.07 6.41
N TRP A 104 -25.23 20.50 6.20
CA TRP A 104 -24.31 20.84 7.28
C TRP A 104 -24.91 22.03 8.04
N THR A 105 -25.41 21.79 9.25
CA THR A 105 -25.75 22.87 10.18
C THR A 105 -24.45 23.54 10.60
N ALA A 106 -24.28 24.77 10.14
CA ALA A 106 -23.24 25.69 10.56
C ALA A 106 -23.32 25.86 12.10
N GLY A 107 -22.26 25.50 12.81
CA GLY A 107 -22.26 25.68 14.26
C GLY A 107 -21.21 24.92 15.07
N ARG A 108 -20.02 24.67 14.53
CA ARG A 108 -18.86 24.38 15.40
C ARG A 108 -17.59 24.83 14.72
N ARG A 109 -17.18 26.07 15.04
CA ARG A 109 -15.87 26.61 14.68
C ARG A 109 -14.84 25.90 15.56
N ILE A 110 -14.45 24.70 15.15
CA ILE A 110 -13.24 24.07 15.68
C ILE A 110 -12.11 24.93 15.12
N GLN A 111 -11.48 25.73 15.98
CA GLN A 111 -10.19 26.33 15.66
C GLN A 111 -9.22 25.18 15.49
N ALA A 112 -9.12 24.66 14.27
CA ALA A 112 -8.01 23.86 13.84
C ALA A 112 -6.79 24.79 13.85
N THR A 113 -6.08 24.83 14.97
CA THR A 113 -4.69 25.27 14.98
C THR A 113 -3.97 24.40 13.95
N ALA A 114 -3.59 25.03 12.84
CA ALA A 114 -2.84 24.38 11.78
C ALA A 114 -1.61 23.72 12.43
N PRO A 115 -1.44 22.39 12.32
CA PRO A 115 -0.22 21.75 12.78
C PRO A 115 0.95 22.38 12.01
N PRO A 116 2.10 22.63 12.66
CA PRO A 116 3.29 23.12 11.96
C PRO A 116 3.59 22.15 10.83
N ALA A 117 3.69 22.69 9.62
CA ALA A 117 4.07 21.95 8.42
C ALA A 117 5.52 21.49 8.58
N HIS A 118 5.73 20.38 9.26
CA HIS A 118 6.98 19.64 9.20
C HIS A 118 7.02 18.91 7.86
N THR A 119 7.40 19.65 6.82
CA THR A 119 7.85 19.07 5.56
C THR A 119 9.17 18.37 5.84
N HIS A 120 9.10 17.08 6.19
CA HIS A 120 10.24 16.20 6.02
C HIS A 120 10.50 16.13 4.50
N GLU A 121 11.37 17.01 4.01
CA GLU A 121 11.95 16.89 2.69
C GLU A 121 12.71 15.56 2.68
N VAL A 122 12.11 14.55 2.06
CA VAL A 122 12.76 13.27 1.84
C VAL A 122 13.84 13.55 0.79
N PRO A 123 15.13 13.43 1.14
CA PRO A 123 16.20 13.70 0.19
C PRO A 123 16.02 12.80 -1.01
N THR A 124 16.05 13.39 -2.19
CA THR A 124 15.86 12.65 -3.44
C THR A 124 16.94 11.58 -3.57
N LEU A 125 16.64 10.49 -4.29
CA LEU A 125 17.60 9.41 -4.54
C LEU A 125 18.96 9.93 -5.05
N PHE A 126 18.94 11.04 -5.78
CA PHE A 126 20.12 11.72 -6.29
C PHE A 126 21.03 12.29 -5.20
N GLU A 127 20.49 12.93 -4.16
CA GLU A 127 21.29 13.46 -3.05
C GLU A 127 21.95 12.33 -2.25
N ARG A 128 21.26 11.20 -2.08
CA ARG A 128 21.82 10.02 -1.42
C ARG A 128 23.00 9.44 -2.20
N ILE A 129 22.88 9.34 -3.52
CA ILE A 129 23.97 8.86 -4.39
C ILE A 129 25.15 9.84 -4.36
N ALA A 130 24.89 11.15 -4.41
CA ALA A 130 25.94 12.16 -4.32
C ALA A 130 26.72 12.08 -3.00
N ALA A 131 26.04 11.91 -1.86
CA ALA A 131 26.69 11.78 -0.56
C ALA A 131 27.60 10.53 -0.48
N VAL A 132 27.15 9.39 -1.02
CA VAL A 132 27.96 8.16 -1.06
C VAL A 132 29.21 8.33 -1.94
N MET A 133 29.07 8.99 -3.10
CA MET A 133 30.19 9.25 -4.00
C MET A 133 31.24 10.17 -3.38
N ILE A 134 30.82 11.21 -2.64
CA ILE A 134 31.73 12.11 -1.92
C ILE A 134 32.51 11.35 -0.85
N LEU A 135 31.84 10.50 -0.07
CA LEU A 135 32.50 9.68 0.95
C LEU A 135 33.50 8.70 0.33
N ALA A 136 33.13 8.03 -0.76
CA ALA A 136 34.04 7.11 -1.47
C ALA A 136 35.29 7.83 -2.01
N ALA A 137 35.12 9.03 -2.58
CA ALA A 137 36.24 9.83 -3.09
C ALA A 137 37.16 10.33 -1.96
N SER A 138 36.61 10.67 -0.79
CA SER A 138 37.41 11.10 0.35
C SER A 138 38.27 9.95 0.93
N ALA A 139 37.76 8.72 0.89
CA ALA A 139 38.48 7.55 1.37
C ALA A 139 39.67 7.18 0.46
N THR A 140 39.49 7.26 -0.86
CA THR A 140 40.58 6.94 -1.81
C THR A 140 41.72 7.95 -1.77
N LEU A 141 41.42 9.25 -1.61
CA LEU A 141 42.43 10.29 -1.41
C LEU A 141 43.23 10.08 -0.12
N SER A 142 42.55 9.68 0.96
CA SER A 142 43.17 9.42 2.26
C SER A 142 44.12 8.22 2.21
N MET A 143 43.74 7.13 1.53
CA MET A 143 44.64 5.98 1.33
C MET A 143 45.86 6.32 0.48
N GLY A 144 45.70 7.13 -0.57
CA GLY A 144 46.81 7.60 -1.40
C GLY A 144 47.83 8.42 -0.60
N ALA A 145 47.36 9.33 0.26
CA ALA A 145 48.21 10.16 1.11
C ALA A 145 49.03 9.33 2.11
N LEU A 146 48.42 8.31 2.73
CA LEU A 146 49.12 7.41 3.65
C LEU A 146 50.19 6.57 2.92
N ALA A 147 49.88 6.03 1.73
CA ALA A 147 50.83 5.27 0.94
C ALA A 147 52.05 6.10 0.55
N TRP A 148 51.84 7.36 0.14
CA TRP A 148 52.92 8.31 -0.15
C TRP A 148 53.75 8.67 1.09
N GLY A 149 53.11 8.90 2.23
CA GLY A 149 53.78 9.18 3.49
C GLY A 149 54.70 8.03 3.94
N VAL A 150 54.23 6.78 3.83
CA VAL A 150 55.02 5.59 4.14
C VAL A 150 56.20 5.43 3.17
N ALA A 151 56.00 5.67 1.88
CA ALA A 151 57.07 5.61 0.88
C ALA A 151 58.18 6.65 1.15
N LEU A 152 57.79 7.88 1.54
CA LEU A 152 58.74 8.93 1.93
C LEU A 152 59.50 8.59 3.22
N ALA A 153 58.82 8.05 4.23
CA ALA A 153 59.44 7.64 5.48
C ALA A 153 60.46 6.52 5.27
N LEU A 154 60.12 5.50 4.47
CA LEU A 154 61.05 4.41 4.12
C LEU A 154 62.26 4.92 3.31
N ARG A 155 62.05 5.90 2.41
CA ARG A 155 63.15 6.52 1.65
C ARG A 155 64.11 7.29 2.56
N TRP A 156 63.60 7.99 3.57
CA TRP A 156 64.42 8.70 4.56
C TRP A 156 65.20 7.78 5.48
N TRP A 157 64.65 6.63 5.86
CA TRP A 157 65.32 5.66 6.74
C TRP A 157 66.53 4.97 6.09
N ASN A 158 66.57 4.92 4.75
CA ASN A 158 67.57 4.17 4.00
C ASN A 158 68.76 5.03 3.49
N LEU A 159 68.90 6.25 4.03
CA LEU A 159 69.96 7.25 3.75
C LEU A 159 70.75 7.52 5.02
#